data_AF-A0A811NFD6-F1
#
_entry.id   AF-A0A811NFD6-F1
#
_cell.length_a   1.000
_cell.length_b   1.000
_cell.length_c   1.000
_cell.angle_alpha   90.00
_cell.angle_beta   90.00
_cell.angle_gamma   90.00
#
_symmetry.space_group_name_H-M   'P 1'
#
loop_
_entity.id
_entity.type
_entity.pdbx_description
1 polymer ?
#
loop_
_entity_poly.entity_id
_entity_poly.type
_entity_poly.pdbx_seq_one_letter_code
_entity_poly.pdbx_strand_id
1 'polypeptide(L)'
;MEIVSSKKLAWFALAFTVVAAAGVAVAQNTAQDFVNLHNSPRADVGVGNVTWNATVAAYAQSYANQRAGDCRLVVWRASTAIGCARVVCSNNAGVFIICNYYPPGNVIGQSPY
;
A
#
# COMPACT_ATOMS: atom_id res chain seq x y z
N MET A 1 -30.09 -21.16 39.46
CA MET A 1 -29.96 -20.29 38.27
C MET A 1 -29.95 -18.86 38.77
N GLU A 2 -28.77 -18.32 39.14
CA GLU A 2 -28.70 -16.94 39.63
C GLU A 2 -28.90 -15.97 38.46
N ILE A 3 -29.93 -15.14 38.57
CA ILE A 3 -30.26 -14.09 37.60
C ILE A 3 -29.17 -13.02 37.66
N VAL A 4 -28.33 -12.93 36.64
CA VAL A 4 -27.31 -11.88 36.52
C VAL A 4 -28.02 -10.52 36.44
N SER A 5 -27.80 -9.66 37.46
CA SER A 5 -28.41 -8.34 37.58
C SER A 5 -28.16 -7.44 36.36
N SER A 6 -29.18 -6.68 35.94
CA SER A 6 -29.14 -5.72 34.81
C SER A 6 -27.99 -4.72 34.90
N LYS A 7 -27.49 -4.42 36.10
CA LYS A 7 -26.30 -3.58 36.28
C LYS A 7 -25.04 -4.24 35.72
N LYS A 8 -24.88 -5.56 35.90
CA LYS A 8 -23.74 -6.32 35.37
C LYS A 8 -23.76 -6.36 33.84
N LEU A 9 -24.94 -6.51 33.22
CA LEU A 9 -25.13 -6.41 31.76
C LEU A 9 -24.73 -5.04 31.20
N ALA A 10 -25.05 -3.94 31.91
CA ALA A 10 -24.66 -2.60 31.48
C ALA A 10 -23.13 -2.37 31.53
N TRP A 11 -22.44 -2.92 32.53
CA TRP A 11 -20.97 -2.86 32.61
C TRP A 11 -20.29 -3.70 31.53
N PHE A 12 -20.83 -4.88 31.19
CA PHE A 12 -20.33 -5.69 30.08
C PHE A 12 -20.61 -5.05 28.71
N ALA A 13 -21.75 -4.37 28.54
CA ALA A 13 -22.06 -3.63 27.31
C ALA A 13 -21.15 -2.41 27.11
N LEU A 14 -20.85 -1.66 28.18
CA LEU A 14 -19.97 -0.48 28.11
C LEU A 14 -18.52 -0.85 27.80
N ALA A 15 -18.04 -1.99 28.32
CA ALA A 15 -16.71 -2.51 28.03
C ALA A 15 -16.58 -2.99 26.57
N PHE A 16 -17.68 -3.41 25.92
CA PHE A 16 -17.66 -3.87 24.53
C PHE A 16 -17.77 -2.72 23.51
N THR A 17 -18.30 -1.55 23.88
CA THR A 17 -18.44 -0.40 22.96
C THR A 17 -17.17 0.44 22.79
N VAL A 18 -16.16 0.32 23.66
CA VAL A 18 -14.95 1.17 23.58
C VAL A 18 -13.84 0.59 22.68
N VAL A 19 -13.92 -0.69 22.28
CA VAL A 19 -12.83 -1.35 21.51
C VAL A 19 -12.90 -1.12 19.99
N ALA A 20 -13.98 -0.56 19.44
CA ALA A 20 -14.16 -0.51 17.97
C ALA A 20 -13.60 0.73 17.25
N ALA A 21 -13.10 1.75 17.97
CA ALA A 21 -12.75 3.05 17.37
C ALA A 21 -11.24 3.33 17.22
N ALA A 22 -10.37 2.36 17.51
CA ALA A 22 -8.96 2.43 17.15
C ALA A 22 -8.75 1.85 15.75
N GLY A 23 -9.29 2.54 14.75
CA GLY A 23 -8.90 2.33 13.35
C GLY A 23 -7.43 2.69 13.21
N VAL A 24 -6.54 1.72 13.39
CA VAL A 24 -5.22 1.82 12.78
C VAL A 24 -5.49 1.85 11.28
N ALA A 25 -5.24 3.00 10.67
CA ALA A 25 -5.16 3.14 9.22
C ALA A 25 -3.91 2.38 8.75
N VAL A 26 -3.91 1.06 8.88
CA VAL A 26 -3.06 0.23 8.04
C VAL A 26 -3.59 0.46 6.62
N ALA A 27 -2.74 0.94 5.72
CA ALA A 27 -3.04 0.82 4.31
C ALA A 27 -3.27 -0.66 4.04
N GLN A 28 -4.52 -1.05 3.81
CA GLN A 28 -4.84 -2.42 3.40
C GLN A 28 -4.20 -2.58 2.02
N ASN A 29 -3.14 -3.39 1.95
CA ASN A 29 -2.41 -3.71 0.72
C ASN A 29 -2.84 -5.11 0.27
N THR A 30 -4.15 -5.36 0.20
CA THR A 30 -4.62 -6.65 -0.26
C THR A 30 -4.31 -6.82 -1.74
N ALA A 31 -4.18 -8.07 -2.20
CA ALA A 31 -4.04 -8.37 -3.63
C ALA A 31 -5.10 -7.67 -4.50
N GLN A 32 -6.33 -7.57 -3.96
CA GLN A 32 -7.45 -6.98 -4.67
C GLN A 32 -7.32 -5.45 -4.79
N ASP A 33 -6.69 -4.76 -3.83
CA ASP A 33 -6.47 -3.31 -3.91
C ASP A 33 -5.59 -2.96 -5.11
N PHE A 34 -4.54 -3.76 -5.35
CA PHE A 34 -3.69 -3.59 -6.54
C PHE A 34 -4.48 -3.83 -7.83
N VAL A 35 -5.29 -4.90 -7.91
CA VAL A 35 -6.06 -5.21 -9.11
C VAL A 35 -7.13 -4.14 -9.38
N ASN A 36 -7.87 -3.71 -8.36
CA ASN A 36 -8.93 -2.72 -8.49
C ASN A 36 -8.37 -1.37 -8.97
N LEU A 37 -7.24 -0.94 -8.39
CA LEU A 37 -6.58 0.31 -8.76
C LEU A 37 -6.11 0.31 -10.22
N HIS A 38 -5.73 -0.85 -10.76
CA HIS A 38 -5.37 -0.97 -12.18
C HIS A 38 -6.58 -1.11 -13.10
N ASN A 39 -7.61 -1.87 -12.69
CA ASN A 39 -8.74 -2.18 -13.57
C ASN A 39 -9.72 -1.03 -13.75
N SER A 40 -9.88 -0.14 -12.76
CA SER A 40 -10.75 1.04 -12.90
C SER A 40 -10.37 1.91 -14.11
N PRO A 41 -9.12 2.40 -14.25
CA PRO A 41 -8.76 3.24 -15.39
C PRO A 41 -8.67 2.44 -16.71
N ARG A 42 -8.44 1.12 -16.64
CA ARG A 42 -8.46 0.24 -17.82
C ARG A 42 -9.86 0.12 -18.41
N ALA A 43 -10.87 -0.02 -17.55
CA ALA A 43 -12.27 -0.04 -17.96
C ALA A 43 -12.69 1.28 -18.62
N ASP A 44 -12.26 2.42 -18.07
CA ASP A 44 -12.55 3.76 -18.62
C ASP A 44 -12.06 3.95 -20.07
N VAL A 45 -10.94 3.30 -20.43
CA VAL A 45 -10.36 3.37 -21.79
C VAL A 45 -10.64 2.12 -22.63
N GLY A 46 -11.50 1.21 -22.16
CA GLY A 46 -11.93 0.03 -22.91
C GLY A 46 -10.86 -1.03 -23.13
N VAL A 47 -9.80 -1.08 -22.30
CA VAL A 47 -8.79 -2.16 -22.37
C VAL A 47 -9.12 -3.25 -21.35
N GLY A 48 -8.84 -4.51 -21.71
CA GLY A 48 -9.23 -5.67 -20.88
C GLY A 48 -8.65 -5.64 -19.46
N ASN A 49 -9.38 -6.17 -18.48
CA ASN A 49 -8.95 -6.22 -17.09
C ASN A 49 -7.75 -7.15 -16.87
N VAL A 50 -6.90 -6.81 -15.91
CA VAL A 50 -5.88 -7.71 -15.35
C VAL A 50 -6.46 -8.50 -14.17
N THR A 51 -5.89 -9.67 -13.89
CA THR A 51 -6.21 -10.50 -12.73
C THR A 51 -4.99 -10.68 -11.84
N TRP A 52 -5.21 -10.96 -10.55
CA TRP A 52 -4.11 -11.30 -9.66
C TRP A 52 -3.49 -12.64 -10.08
N ASN A 53 -2.16 -12.69 -10.13
CA ASN A 53 -1.41 -13.91 -10.41
C ASN A 53 -0.44 -14.19 -9.26
N ALA A 54 -0.63 -15.31 -8.56
CA ALA A 54 0.17 -15.66 -7.39
C ALA A 54 1.66 -15.89 -7.71
N THR A 55 1.97 -16.41 -8.90
CA THR A 55 3.37 -16.60 -9.35
C THR A 55 4.06 -15.27 -9.59
N VAL A 56 3.39 -14.32 -10.25
CA VAL A 56 3.92 -12.96 -10.46
C VAL A 56 4.09 -12.23 -9.14
N ALA A 57 3.13 -12.37 -8.22
CA ALA A 57 3.24 -11.79 -6.88
C ALA A 57 4.41 -12.35 -6.08
N ALA A 58 4.63 -13.68 -6.13
CA ALA A 58 5.77 -14.32 -5.48
C ALA A 58 7.12 -13.85 -6.07
N TYR A 59 7.19 -13.67 -7.39
CA TYR A 59 8.36 -13.09 -8.04
C TYR A 59 8.62 -11.66 -7.56
N ALA A 60 7.60 -10.80 -7.52
CA ALA A 60 7.71 -9.44 -7.03
C ALA A 60 8.18 -9.39 -5.58
N GLN A 61 7.63 -10.25 -4.71
CA GLN A 61 8.03 -10.36 -3.31
C GLN A 61 9.49 -10.82 -3.18
N SER A 62 9.91 -11.82 -3.95
CA SER A 62 11.31 -12.29 -3.96
C SER A 62 12.27 -11.17 -4.35
N TYR A 63 11.94 -10.40 -5.40
CA TYR A 63 12.75 -9.27 -5.82
C TYR A 63 12.82 -8.17 -4.76
N ALA A 64 11.69 -7.85 -4.11
CA ALA A 64 11.66 -6.90 -3.00
C ALA A 64 12.54 -7.35 -1.84
N ASN A 65 12.49 -8.63 -1.46
CA ASN A 65 13.32 -9.19 -0.39
C ASN A 65 14.82 -9.10 -0.72
N GLN A 66 15.22 -9.34 -1.97
CA GLN A 66 16.61 -9.19 -2.42
C GLN A 66 17.13 -7.75 -2.27
N ARG A 67 16.24 -6.76 -2.33
CA ARG A 67 16.57 -5.33 -2.19
C ARG A 67 16.34 -4.79 -0.78
N ALA A 68 15.73 -5.56 0.12
CA ALA A 68 15.39 -5.06 1.45
C ALA A 68 16.63 -4.77 2.32
N GLY A 69 17.72 -5.50 2.12
CA GLY A 69 18.97 -5.31 2.88
C GLY A 69 19.80 -4.12 2.41
N ASP A 70 19.61 -3.67 1.16
CA ASP A 70 20.41 -2.61 0.56
C ASP A 70 19.58 -1.36 0.24
N CYS A 71 18.27 -1.47 0.07
CA CYS A 71 17.40 -0.38 -0.34
C CYS A 71 17.94 0.34 -1.59
N ARG A 72 18.73 -0.31 -2.47
CA ARG A 72 19.43 0.33 -3.61
C ARG A 72 18.50 1.03 -4.59
N LEU A 73 17.23 0.63 -4.63
CA LEU A 73 16.19 1.29 -5.41
C LEU A 73 15.75 2.65 -4.84
N VAL A 74 16.20 3.00 -3.62
CA VAL A 74 15.81 4.19 -2.87
C VAL A 74 17.03 5.05 -2.50
N VAL A 75 18.17 4.43 -2.15
CA VAL A 75 19.26 5.11 -1.40
C VAL A 75 20.43 5.62 -2.24
N TRP A 76 20.21 6.06 -3.48
CA TRP A 76 21.33 6.48 -4.35
C TRP A 76 22.12 7.68 -3.78
N ARG A 77 23.38 7.47 -3.38
CA ARG A 77 24.23 8.45 -2.66
C ARG A 77 24.41 9.77 -3.39
N ALA A 78 24.50 9.74 -4.72
CA ALA A 78 24.68 10.96 -5.49
C ALA A 78 23.41 11.82 -5.51
N SER A 79 22.23 11.24 -5.25
CA SER A 79 20.95 11.97 -5.21
C SER A 79 20.90 12.84 -3.96
N THR A 80 20.74 14.15 -4.14
CA THR A 80 20.66 15.13 -3.05
C THR A 80 19.27 15.77 -2.91
N ALA A 81 18.38 15.54 -3.88
CA ALA A 81 17.02 16.05 -3.87
C ALA A 81 16.02 14.99 -4.34
N ILE A 82 14.81 15.01 -3.76
CA ILE A 82 13.65 14.21 -4.17
C ILE A 82 12.44 15.14 -4.34
N GLY A 83 11.71 14.97 -5.43
CA GLY A 83 10.42 15.62 -5.66
C GLY A 83 9.38 14.59 -6.06
N CYS A 84 8.23 14.59 -5.38
CA CYS A 84 7.14 13.64 -5.65
C CYS A 84 5.85 14.39 -6.03
N ALA A 85 5.05 13.76 -6.89
CA ALA A 85 3.71 14.20 -7.22
C ALA A 85 2.72 13.05 -7.02
N ARG A 86 1.56 13.36 -6.44
CA ARG A 86 0.41 12.47 -6.32
C ARG A 86 -0.74 13.07 -7.10
N VAL A 87 -1.30 12.33 -8.04
CA VAL A 87 -2.50 12.74 -8.80
C VAL A 87 -3.59 11.70 -8.63
N VAL A 88 -4.83 12.17 -8.51
CA VAL A 88 -6.02 11.32 -8.61
C VAL A 88 -6.37 11.23 -10.08
N CYS A 89 -6.47 10.01 -10.62
CA CYS A 89 -6.90 9.79 -11.99
C CYS A 89 -8.37 10.25 -12.14
N SER A 90 -8.76 10.68 -13.35
CA SER A 90 -10.15 11.05 -13.64
C SER A 90 -11.13 9.95 -13.22
N ASN A 91 -12.37 10.34 -12.89
CA ASN A 91 -13.44 9.42 -12.44
C ASN A 91 -13.08 8.60 -11.19
N ASN A 92 -12.15 9.10 -10.37
CA ASN A 92 -11.67 8.39 -9.17
C ASN A 92 -11.04 7.02 -9.50
N ALA A 93 -10.47 6.89 -10.71
CA ALA A 93 -9.90 5.66 -11.24
C ALA A 93 -8.52 5.29 -10.63
N GLY A 94 -8.32 5.59 -9.35
CA GLY A 94 -7.09 5.35 -8.63
C GLY A 94 -6.19 6.58 -8.49
N VAL A 95 -4.99 6.32 -7.97
CA VAL A 95 -3.99 7.34 -7.64
C VAL A 95 -2.69 6.96 -8.32
N PHE A 96 -2.09 7.91 -9.03
CA PHE A 96 -0.76 7.78 -9.59
C PHE A 96 0.21 8.62 -8.75
N ILE A 97 1.28 7.98 -8.27
CA ILE A 97 2.35 8.63 -7.52
C ILE A 97 3.65 8.44 -8.30
N ILE A 98 4.37 9.54 -8.53
CA ILE A 98 5.70 9.53 -9.14
C ILE A 98 6.67 10.31 -8.25
N CYS A 99 7.88 9.80 -8.10
CA CYS A 99 8.97 10.48 -7.43
C CYS A 99 10.19 10.52 -8.35
N ASN A 100 10.82 11.69 -8.45
CA ASN A 100 12.06 11.90 -9.18
C ASN A 100 13.18 12.28 -8.21
N TYR A 101 14.37 11.77 -8.47
CA TYR A 101 15.58 12.03 -7.71
C TYR A 101 16.58 12.83 -8.55
N TYR A 102 17.31 13.76 -7.93
CA TYR A 102 18.37 14.52 -8.61
C TYR A 102 19.64 14.63 -7.76
N PRO A 103 20.83 14.42 -8.33
CA PRO A 103 21.12 13.69 -9.59
C PRO A 103 20.42 12.32 -9.70
N PRO A 104 20.15 11.79 -10.90
CA PRO A 104 19.43 10.53 -11.06
C PRO A 104 20.25 9.33 -10.57
N GLY A 105 19.53 8.32 -10.06
CA GLY A 105 20.10 7.04 -9.65
C GLY A 105 20.22 6.01 -10.78
N ASN A 106 20.66 4.81 -10.43
CA ASN A 106 20.82 3.67 -11.33
C ASN A 106 21.75 3.94 -12.53
N VAL A 107 22.80 4.73 -12.34
CA VAL A 107 23.84 4.98 -13.35
C VAL A 107 24.79 3.78 -13.42
N ILE A 108 25.03 3.27 -14.63
CA ILE A 108 25.94 2.14 -14.87
C ILE A 108 27.35 2.50 -14.39
N GLY A 109 27.98 1.60 -13.62
CA GLY A 109 29.33 1.80 -13.08
C GLY A 109 29.41 2.62 -11.80
N GLN A 110 28.28 3.13 -11.29
CA GLN A 110 28.21 3.82 -10.01
C GLN A 110 27.58 2.95 -8.93
N SER A 111 28.08 3.11 -7.70
CA SER A 111 27.52 2.49 -6.51
C SER A 111 26.38 3.37 -5.95
N PRO A 112 25.26 2.78 -5.49
CA PRO A 112 24.26 3.50 -4.71
C PRO A 112 24.78 4.05 -3.38
N TYR A 113 25.97 3.65 -2.92
CA TYR A 113 26.64 4.16 -1.71
C TYR A 113 28.06 4.64 -1.98
#